data_AF-R7Y0E1-F1
#
_entry.id   AF-R7Y0E1-F1
#
_cell.length_a   1.000
_cell.length_b   1.000
_cell.length_c   1.000
_cell.angle_alpha   90.00
_cell.angle_beta   90.00
_cell.angle_gamma   90.00
#
_symmetry.space_group_name_H-M   'P 1'
#
loop_
_entity.id
_entity.type
_entity.pdbx_description
1 polymer ?
#
loop_
_entity_poly.entity_id
_entity_poly.type
_entity_poly.pdbx_seq_one_letter_code
_entity_poly.pdbx_strand_id
1 'polypeptide(L)'
;MFGVGLAEMALIAFVAIIAFGPDRLPVLAKQAGIMMRKARAMANSARDEIRDELGPEFADLELRDLDPRTIVRRHIIEAMEDEDARPVAEPALAAGQRPPYDVDAT
;
A
#
# COMPACT_ATOMS: atom_id res chain seq x y z
N MET A 1 -24.00 -6.02 -10.22
CA MET A 1 -24.18 -4.86 -9.31
C MET A 1 -25.24 -5.26 -8.31
N PHE A 2 -24.98 -5.18 -7.01
CA PHE A 2 -25.92 -5.63 -5.99
C PHE A 2 -27.11 -4.66 -5.93
N GLY A 3 -28.26 -5.09 -6.45
CA GLY A 3 -29.52 -4.35 -6.40
C GLY A 3 -30.15 -4.50 -5.01
N VAL A 4 -29.54 -3.87 -4.00
CA VAL A 4 -30.05 -3.90 -2.62
C VAL A 4 -30.90 -2.66 -2.39
N GLY A 5 -32.22 -2.83 -2.37
CA GLY A 5 -33.17 -1.79 -1.98
C GLY A 5 -33.40 -1.76 -0.48
N LEU A 6 -34.31 -0.88 -0.05
CA LEU A 6 -34.68 -0.76 1.37
C LEU A 6 -35.27 -2.07 1.93
N ALA A 7 -36.02 -2.82 1.12
CA ALA A 7 -36.63 -4.09 1.52
C ALA A 7 -35.55 -5.17 1.77
N GLU A 8 -34.55 -5.27 0.90
CA GLU A 8 -33.44 -6.19 1.03
C GLU A 8 -32.56 -5.82 2.24
N MET A 9 -32.32 -4.53 2.49
CA MET A 9 -31.63 -4.07 3.69
C MET A 9 -32.38 -4.46 4.98
N ALA A 10 -33.70 -4.31 5.00
CA ALA A 10 -34.53 -4.73 6.13
C ALA A 10 -34.47 -6.24 6.36
N LEU A 11 -34.49 -7.04 5.29
CA LEU A 11 -34.34 -8.50 5.38
C LEU A 11 -32.97 -8.89 5.98
N ILE A 12 -31.89 -8.27 5.52
CA ILE A 12 -30.54 -8.50 6.05
C ILE A 12 -30.47 -8.14 7.54
N ALA A 13 -31.03 -6.98 7.92
CA ALA A 13 -31.06 -6.55 9.31
C ALA A 13 -31.87 -7.53 10.19
N PHE A 14 -33.01 -8.02 9.68
CA PHE A 14 -33.83 -9.00 10.37
C PHE A 14 -33.10 -10.33 10.59
N VAL A 15 -32.44 -10.85 9.55
CA VAL A 15 -31.62 -12.07 9.64
C VAL A 15 -30.47 -11.87 10.62
N ALA A 16 -29.80 -10.72 10.58
CA ALA A 16 -28.73 -10.41 11.53
C ALA A 16 -29.25 -10.37 12.98
N ILE A 17 -30.42 -9.80 13.22
CA ILE A 17 -31.05 -9.75 14.55
C ILE A 17 -31.36 -11.16 15.06
N ILE A 18 -31.85 -12.06 14.20
CA ILE A 18 -32.12 -13.45 14.60
C ILE A 18 -30.81 -14.20 14.88
N ALA A 19 -29.81 -14.04 14.01
CA ALA A 19 -28.54 -14.77 14.12
C ALA A 19 -27.72 -14.37 15.35
N PHE A 20 -27.66 -13.08 15.66
CA PHE A 20 -26.83 -12.56 16.76
C PHE A 20 -27.63 -12.21 18.02
N GLY A 21 -28.92 -11.91 17.88
CA GLY A 21 -29.81 -11.41 18.94
C GLY A 21 -29.92 -9.88 18.93
N PRO A 22 -31.13 -9.32 19.19
CA PRO A 22 -31.38 -7.87 19.17
C PRO A 22 -30.57 -7.11 20.22
N ASP A 23 -30.26 -7.74 21.35
CA ASP A 23 -29.50 -7.10 22.43
C ASP A 23 -27.99 -7.10 22.18
N ARG A 24 -27.47 -8.07 21.42
CA ARG A 24 -26.03 -8.24 21.18
C ARG A 24 -25.52 -7.41 20.02
N LEU A 25 -26.32 -7.28 18.95
CA LEU A 25 -25.96 -6.45 17.79
C LEU A 25 -25.53 -5.01 18.12
N PRO A 26 -26.27 -4.22 18.91
CA PRO A 26 -25.86 -2.85 19.23
C PRO A 26 -24.56 -2.82 20.05
N VAL A 27 -24.33 -3.82 20.90
CA VAL A 27 -23.08 -3.95 21.66
C VAL A 27 -21.91 -4.22 20.73
N LEU A 28 -22.05 -5.15 19.78
CA LEU A 28 -21.03 -5.46 18.78
C LEU A 28 -20.74 -4.26 17.87
N ALA A 29 -21.78 -3.57 17.40
CA ALA A 29 -21.63 -2.37 16.58
C ALA A 29 -20.88 -1.25 17.32
N LYS A 30 -21.18 -1.06 18.61
CA LYS A 30 -20.46 -0.09 19.46
C LYS A 30 -18.99 -0.48 19.63
N GLN A 31 -18.70 -1.76 19.87
CA GLN A 31 -17.32 -2.25 19.99
C GLN A 31 -16.54 -2.07 18.69
N ALA A 32 -17.12 -2.44 17.55
CA ALA A 32 -16.52 -2.21 16.24
C ALA A 32 -16.26 -0.73 15.97
N GLY A 33 -17.21 0.15 16.31
CA GLY A 33 -17.05 1.60 16.21
C GLY A 33 -15.91 2.15 17.08
N ILE A 34 -15.79 1.68 18.32
CA ILE A 34 -14.68 2.05 19.22
C ILE A 34 -13.35 1.56 18.63
N MET A 35 -13.29 0.33 18.15
CA MET A 35 -12.08 -0.24 17.56
C MET A 35 -11.66 0.51 16.31
N MET A 36 -12.60 0.88 15.45
CA MET A 36 -12.34 1.71 14.26
C MET A 36 -11.79 3.09 14.62
N ARG A 37 -12.35 3.73 15.66
CA ARG A 37 -11.83 5.02 16.15
C ARG A 37 -10.40 4.90 16.70
N LYS A 38 -10.13 3.84 17.47
CA LYS A 38 -8.78 3.55 18.00
C LYS A 38 -7.78 3.29 16.88
N ALA A 39 -8.16 2.49 15.89
CA ALA A 39 -7.33 2.22 14.72
C ALA A 39 -7.02 3.51 13.94
N ARG A 40 -8.02 4.38 13.73
CA ARG A 40 -7.81 5.68 13.09
C ARG A 40 -6.89 6.59 13.92
N ALA A 41 -7.06 6.64 15.23
CA ALA A 41 -6.21 7.43 16.11
C ALA A 41 -4.75 6.94 16.06
N MET A 42 -4.53 5.62 16.16
CA MET A 42 -3.20 5.01 16.04
C MET A 42 -2.54 5.31 14.69
N ALA A 43 -3.30 5.19 13.58
CA ALA A 43 -2.79 5.51 12.25
C ALA A 43 -2.40 6.99 12.12
N ASN A 44 -3.16 7.90 12.74
CA ASN A 44 -2.82 9.32 12.76
C ASN A 44 -1.57 9.58 13.60
N SER A 45 -1.47 9.02 14.81
CA SER A 45 -0.31 9.19 15.68
C SER A 45 0.98 8.67 15.04
N ALA A 46 0.93 7.52 14.37
CA ALA A 46 2.08 6.98 13.65
C ALA A 46 2.52 7.91 12.50
N ARG A 47 1.56 8.54 11.79
CA ARG A 47 1.87 9.53 10.76
C ARG A 47 2.50 10.79 11.35
N ASP A 48 1.99 11.25 12.49
CA ASP A 48 2.54 12.43 13.18
C ASP A 48 3.98 12.17 13.65
N GLU A 49 4.27 10.99 14.21
CA GLU A 49 5.61 10.58 14.63
C GLU A 49 6.60 10.50 13.44
N ILE A 50 6.19 9.89 12.33
CA ILE A 50 6.99 9.84 11.09
C ILE A 50 7.27 11.25 10.55
N ARG A 51 6.26 12.14 10.56
CA ARG A 51 6.43 13.54 10.14
C ARG A 51 7.45 14.27 11.00
N ASP A 52 7.38 14.08 12.31
CA ASP A 52 8.20 14.81 13.27
C ASP A 52 9.67 14.33 13.24
N GLU A 53 9.93 13.04 12.96
CA GLU A 53 11.29 12.48 12.91
C GLU A 53 11.96 12.58 11.53
N LEU A 54 11.23 12.35 10.43
CA LEU A 54 11.80 12.27 9.08
C LEU A 54 11.57 13.54 8.25
N GLY A 55 10.81 14.49 8.79
CA GLY A 55 10.46 15.74 8.12
C GLY A 55 9.20 15.63 7.24
N PRO A 56 8.66 16.77 6.81
CA PRO A 56 7.35 16.86 6.16
C PRO A 56 7.27 16.11 4.81
N GLU A 57 8.40 15.77 4.18
CA GLU A 57 8.42 15.07 2.89
C GLU A 57 7.98 13.60 2.96
N PHE A 58 8.01 12.96 4.14
CA PHE A 58 7.57 11.56 4.33
C PHE A 58 6.21 11.43 5.02
N ALA A 59 5.66 12.55 5.52
CA ALA A 59 4.35 12.60 6.18
C ALA A 59 3.17 12.37 5.22
N ASP A 60 3.39 12.75 3.96
CA ASP A 60 2.42 12.65 2.86
C ASP A 60 2.50 11.31 2.10
N LEU A 61 3.18 10.30 2.66
CA LEU A 61 2.97 8.90 2.26
C LEU A 61 1.54 8.50 2.65
N GLU A 62 0.61 8.94 1.82
CA GLU A 62 -0.82 8.78 2.02
C GLU A 62 -1.15 7.29 1.96
N LEU A 63 -2.01 6.84 2.87
CA LEU A 63 -2.63 5.51 2.87
C LEU A 63 -3.23 5.07 1.51
N ARG A 64 -3.40 5.96 0.52
CA ARG A 64 -3.79 5.66 -0.88
C ARG A 64 -2.65 5.08 -1.72
N ASP A 65 -1.42 5.49 -1.46
CA ASP A 65 -0.24 4.87 -2.05
C ASP A 65 0.09 3.56 -1.37
N LEU A 66 -0.48 3.25 -0.19
CA LEU A 66 -0.36 1.94 0.46
C LEU A 66 -1.27 0.84 -0.13
N ASP A 67 -1.77 1.01 -1.36
CA ASP A 67 -2.30 -0.11 -2.14
C ASP A 67 -1.10 -0.80 -2.81
N PRO A 68 -0.72 -2.03 -2.40
CA PRO A 68 0.49 -2.68 -2.92
C PRO A 68 0.48 -2.81 -4.44
N ARG A 69 -0.70 -2.87 -5.07
CA ARG A 69 -0.82 -2.90 -6.53
C ARG A 69 -0.40 -1.58 -7.17
N THR A 70 -0.68 -0.46 -6.52
CA THR A 70 -0.35 0.88 -7.02
C THR A 70 1.14 1.19 -6.81
N ILE A 71 1.73 0.78 -5.69
CA ILE A 71 3.19 0.88 -5.45
C ILE A 71 3.96 0.07 -6.49
N VAL A 72 3.61 -1.21 -6.65
CA VAL A 72 4.29 -2.10 -7.61
C VAL A 72 4.12 -1.57 -9.03
N ARG A 73 2.94 -1.09 -9.39
CA ARG A 73 2.72 -0.47 -10.69
C ARG A 73 3.57 0.78 -10.90
N ARG A 74 3.65 1.67 -9.89
CA ARG A 74 4.50 2.88 -9.96
C ARG A 74 5.98 2.51 -10.09
N HIS A 75 6.47 1.58 -9.28
CA HIS A 75 7.87 1.10 -9.34
C HIS A 75 8.19 0.38 -10.66
N ILE A 76 7.25 -0.38 -11.24
CA ILE A 76 7.46 -1.02 -12.54
C ILE A 76 7.52 0.04 -13.65
N ILE A 77 6.62 1.04 -13.63
CA ILE A 77 6.63 2.12 -14.63
C ILE A 77 7.91 2.95 -14.52
N GLU A 78 8.30 3.34 -13.31
CA GLU A 78 9.54 4.08 -13.04
C GLU A 78 10.78 3.28 -13.47
N ALA A 79 10.83 1.97 -13.17
CA ALA A 79 11.91 1.11 -13.64
C ALA A 79 11.93 0.94 -15.17
N MET A 80 10.78 0.99 -15.84
CA MET A 80 10.70 0.98 -17.30
C MET A 80 11.13 2.32 -17.91
N GLU A 81 10.82 3.44 -17.25
CA GLU A 81 11.26 4.78 -17.64
C GLU A 81 12.78 4.96 -17.42
N ASP A 82 13.34 4.39 -16.36
CA ASP A 82 14.80 4.35 -16.09
C ASP A 82 15.54 3.36 -17.01
N GLU A 83 14.86 2.33 -17.53
CA GLU A 83 15.43 1.41 -18.54
C GLU A 83 15.75 2.11 -19.86
N ASP A 84 15.03 3.18 -20.21
CA ASP A 84 15.34 4.04 -21.35
C ASP A 84 16.56 4.97 -21.10
N ALA A 85 17.08 5.02 -19.87
CA ALA A 85 18.24 5.81 -19.46
C ALA A 85 19.49 4.96 -19.12
N ARG A 86 19.55 3.68 -19.51
CA ARG A 86 20.80 2.91 -19.39
C ARG A 86 21.86 3.50 -20.34
N PRO A 87 23.06 3.85 -19.87
CA PRO A 87 24.16 4.11 -20.79
C PRO A 87 24.41 2.82 -21.56
N VAL A 88 24.51 2.95 -22.88
CA VAL A 88 24.80 1.87 -23.83
C VAL A 88 25.85 0.94 -23.23
N ALA A 89 25.47 -0.31 -22.94
CA ALA A 89 26.41 -1.32 -22.47
C ALA A 89 27.61 -1.35 -23.42
N GLU A 90 28.83 -1.23 -22.87
CA GLU A 90 30.04 -1.28 -23.66
C GLU A 90 30.01 -2.52 -24.55
N PRO A 91 30.38 -2.40 -25.84
CA PRO A 91 30.26 -3.48 -26.79
C PRO A 91 31.03 -4.70 -26.29
N ALA A 92 30.35 -5.85 -26.26
CA ALA A 92 30.98 -7.12 -25.93
C ALA A 92 32.21 -7.32 -26.82
N LEU A 93 33.37 -7.54 -26.19
CA LEU A 93 34.66 -7.69 -26.86
C LEU A 93 34.56 -8.70 -28.01
N ALA A 94 35.10 -8.33 -29.18
CA ALA A 94 35.10 -9.22 -30.34
C ALA A 94 35.95 -10.47 -30.07
N ALA A 95 35.60 -11.60 -30.69
CA ALA A 95 36.31 -12.86 -30.51
C ALA A 95 37.81 -12.70 -30.84
N GLY A 96 38.66 -12.76 -29.80
CA GLY A 96 40.12 -12.59 -29.91
C GLY A 96 40.67 -11.28 -29.32
N GLN A 97 39.82 -10.35 -28.88
CA GLN A 97 40.26 -9.18 -28.11
C GLN A 97 40.56 -9.57 -26.66
N ARG A 98 41.75 -9.22 -26.18
CA ARG A 98 42.11 -9.43 -24.77
C ARG A 98 41.52 -8.29 -23.95
N PRO A 99 40.83 -8.58 -22.83
CA PRO A 99 40.32 -7.54 -21.96
C PRO A 99 41.48 -6.68 -21.44
N PRO A 100 41.27 -5.36 -21.29
CA PRO A 100 42.29 -4.49 -20.72
C PRO A 100 42.60 -4.97 -19.31
N TYR A 101 43.87 -5.24 -19.03
CA TYR A 101 44.34 -5.56 -17.68
C TYR A 101 45.11 -4.37 -17.13
N ASP A 102 44.85 -4.08 -15.86
CA ASP A 102 45.54 -3.04 -15.11
C ASP A 102 46.91 -3.57 -14.65
N VAL A 103 47.98 -2.86 -15.03
CA VAL A 103 49.36 -3.23 -14.71
C VAL A 103 49.81 -2.72 -13.33
N ASP A 104 49.00 -1.86 -12.70
CA ASP A 104 49.30 -1.26 -11.40
C ASP A 104 48.68 -2.04 -10.22
N ALA A 105 47.97 -3.14 -10.49
CA ALA A 105 47.47 -4.04 -9.47
C ALA A 105 48.62 -4.88 -8.87
N THR A 106 49.20 -4.41 -7.76
CA THR A 106 50.17 -5.13 -6.91
C THR A 106 49.61 -5.33 -5.50
#